data_AF-A0AAE3VC70-F1
#
_entry.id   AF-A0AAE3VC70-F1
#
_cell.length_a   1.000
_cell.length_b   1.000
_cell.length_c   1.000
_cell.angle_alpha   90.00
_cell.angle_beta   90.00
_cell.angle_gamma   90.00
#
_symmetry.space_group_name_H-M   'P 1'
#
loop_
_entity.id
_entity.type
_entity.pdbx_description
1 polymer ?
#
loop_
_entity_poly.entity_id
_entity_poly.type
_entity_poly.pdbx_seq_one_letter_code
_entity_poly.pdbx_strand_id
1 'polypeptide(L)' 'MADRLNDLAWMQTEDGQRGVNRPGSILQKLMGTEEEQEQLMTFGSGEEYEMYREKLLRGDANGRN' A
#
# COMPACT_ATOMS: atom_id res chain seq x y z
N MET A 1 -11.14 -13.66 15.98
CA MET A 1 -12.48 -13.88 15.38
C MET A 1 -12.91 -12.71 14.50
N ALA A 2 -12.65 -11.45 14.90
CA ALA A 2 -12.99 -10.26 14.11
C ALA A 2 -12.47 -10.28 12.66
N ASP A 3 -11.23 -10.70 12.42
CA ASP A 3 -10.66 -10.75 11.06
C ASP A 3 -11.49 -11.57 10.08
N ARG A 4 -11.94 -12.76 10.51
CA ARG A 4 -12.76 -13.65 9.67
C ARG A 4 -14.14 -13.06 9.38
N LEU A 5 -14.71 -12.33 10.34
CA LEU A 5 -15.98 -11.65 10.15
C LEU A 5 -15.85 -10.52 9.12
N ASN A 6 -14.80 -9.71 9.23
CA ASN A 6 -14.53 -8.64 8.28
C ASN A 6 -14.30 -9.19 6.86
N ASP A 7 -13.54 -10.28 6.73
CA ASP A 7 -13.35 -10.97 5.44
C ASP A 7 -14.69 -11.44 4.85
N LEU A 8 -15.56 -12.09 5.64
CA LEU A 8 -16.86 -12.57 5.16
C LEU A 8 -17.83 -11.44 4.80
N ALA A 9 -17.79 -10.33 5.54
CA ALA A 9 -18.58 -9.15 5.21
C ALA A 9 -18.08 -8.52 3.90
N TRP A 10 -16.76 -8.39 3.74
CA TRP A 10 -16.13 -7.87 2.52
C TRP A 10 -16.44 -8.74 1.30
N MET A 11 -16.38 -10.07 1.40
CA MET A 11 -16.69 -10.99 0.29
C MET A 11 -18.10 -10.82 -0.29
N GLN A 12 -19.04 -10.27 0.48
CA GLN A 12 -20.41 -10.02 0.02
C GLN A 12 -20.58 -8.66 -0.69
N THR A 13 -19.53 -7.84 -0.74
CA THR A 13 -19.53 -6.54 -1.42
C THR A 13 -19.06 -6.65 -2.88
N GLU A 14 -19.29 -5.61 -3.67
CA GLU A 14 -18.78 -5.51 -5.05
C GLU A 14 -17.24 -5.50 -5.08
N ASP A 15 -16.61 -4.82 -4.11
CA ASP A 15 -15.15 -4.82 -3.92
C ASP A 15 -14.61 -6.22 -3.59
N GLY A 16 -15.34 -6.98 -2.77
CA GLY A 16 -15.06 -8.39 -2.48
C GLY A 16 -15.08 -9.27 -3.70
N GLN A 17 -16.08 -9.08 -4.57
CA GLN A 17 -16.18 -9.81 -5.84
C GLN A 17 -15.06 -9.44 -6.81
N ARG A 18 -14.59 -8.19 -6.78
CA ARG A 18 -13.50 -7.68 -7.62
C ARG A 18 -12.11 -7.90 -7.04
N GLY A 19 -12.02 -8.38 -5.80
CA GLY A 19 -10.76 -8.64 -5.11
C GLY A 19 -9.98 -7.38 -4.70
N VAL A 20 -10.65 -6.24 -4.56
CA VAL A 20 -10.02 -4.95 -4.23
C VAL A 20 -10.38 -4.48 -2.82
N ASN A 21 -9.59 -3.57 -2.25
CA ASN A 21 -9.84 -2.96 -0.94
C ASN A 21 -10.07 -3.98 0.21
N ARG A 22 -9.37 -5.11 0.19
CA ARG A 22 -9.52 -6.14 1.22
C ARG A 22 -9.15 -5.58 2.60
N PRO A 23 -9.95 -5.84 3.66
CA PRO A 23 -9.62 -5.40 5.00
C PRO A 23 -8.33 -6.05 5.51
N GLY A 24 -7.46 -5.25 6.14
CA GLY A 24 -6.26 -5.75 6.82
C GLY A 24 -6.59 -6.52 8.09
N SER A 25 -5.69 -7.43 8.51
CA SER A 25 -5.86 -8.22 9.73
C SER A 25 -5.55 -7.39 10.97
N ILE A 26 -6.50 -7.35 11.90
CA ILE A 26 -6.35 -6.74 13.22
C ILE A 26 -5.30 -7.50 14.03
N LEU A 27 -5.27 -8.84 13.93
CA LEU A 27 -4.26 -9.65 14.61
C LEU A 27 -2.85 -9.31 14.15
N GLN A 28 -2.62 -9.21 12.84
CA GLN A 28 -1.30 -8.85 12.29
C GLN A 28 -0.85 -7.46 12.75
N LYS A 29 -1.77 -6.48 12.75
CA LYS A 29 -1.51 -5.13 13.29
C LYS A 29 -1.12 -5.16 14.76
N LEU A 30 -1.81 -5.96 15.58
CA LEU A 30 -1.52 -6.08 17.00
C LEU A 30 -0.18 -6.77 17.26
N MET A 31 0.16 -7.76 16.45
CA MET A 31 1.43 -8.49 16.58
C MET A 31 2.61 -7.77 15.92
N GLY A 32 2.38 -6.67 15.20
CA GLY A 32 3.41 -5.98 14.42
C GLY A 32 3.98 -6.86 13.30
N THR A 33 3.21 -7.85 12.84
CA THR A 33 3.59 -8.75 11.75
C THR A 33 2.84 -8.42 10.47
N GLU A 34 2.18 -7.26 10.40
CA GLU A 34 1.69 -6.75 9.13
C GLU A 34 2.93 -6.53 8.27
N GLU A 35 3.09 -7.34 7.22
CA GLU A 35 4.07 -7.03 6.19
C GLU A 35 3.68 -5.65 5.69
N GLU A 36 4.48 -4.64 6.00
CA GLU A 36 4.48 -3.45 5.17
C GLU A 36 4.69 -4.00 3.78
N GLN A 37 3.66 -3.84 2.92
CA GLN A 37 3.93 -3.80 1.51
C GLN A 37 4.83 -2.57 1.38
N GLU A 38 6.14 -2.75 1.64
CA GLU A 38 7.16 -1.89 1.08
C GLU A 38 6.73 -1.84 -0.37
N GLN A 39 6.20 -0.69 -0.76
CA GLN A 39 5.83 -0.45 -2.13
C GLN A 39 7.16 -0.50 -2.84
N LEU A 40 7.56 -1.71 -3.26
CA LEU A 40 8.72 -1.96 -4.08
C LEU A 40 8.45 -1.12 -5.31
N MET A 41 9.04 0.07 -5.30
CA MET A 41 8.78 1.07 -6.31
C MET A 41 9.52 0.59 -7.54
N THR A 42 8.80 -0.16 -8.35
CA THR A 42 9.29 -0.69 -9.61
C THR A 42 8.98 0.32 -10.70
N PHE A 43 9.94 0.53 -11.59
CA PHE A 43 9.80 1.43 -12.73
C PHE A 43 9.66 0.58 -13.98
N GLY A 44 8.69 0.89 -14.83
CA GLY A 44 8.49 0.22 -16.11
C GLY A 44 9.56 0.57 -17.14
N SER A 45 10.34 1.63 -16.91
CA SER A 45 11.45 2.06 -17.76
C SER A 45 12.48 2.90 -16.98
N GLY A 46 13.68 3.07 -17.55
CA GLY A 46 14.69 3.97 -16.99
C GLY A 46 14.28 5.45 -17.01
N GLU A 47 13.43 5.86 -17.97
CA GLU A 47 12.91 7.24 -18.06
C GLU A 47 11.99 7.57 -16.87
N GLU A 48 11.14 6.62 -16.49
CA GLU A 48 10.24 6.77 -15.34
C GLU A 48 11.02 6.92 -14.02
N TYR A 49 12.13 6.19 -13.89
CA TYR A 49 13.05 6.34 -12.76
C TYR A 49 13.67 7.74 -12.72
N GLU A 50 14.20 8.24 -13.84
CA GLU A 50 14.84 9.56 -13.88
C GLU A 50 13.84 10.68 -13.58
N MET A 51 12.62 10.62 -14.11
CA MET A 51 11.56 11.57 -13.79
C MET A 51 11.22 11.58 -12.28
N TYR A 52 11.15 10.40 -11.66
CA TYR A 52 10.89 10.29 -10.23
C TYR A 52 12.07 10.79 -9.39
N ARG A 53 13.30 10.47 -9.80
CA ARG A 53 14.54 10.95 -9.18
C ARG A 53 14.65 12.47 -9.23
N GLU A 54 14.32 13.10 -10.35
CA GLU A 54 14.30 14.56 -10.46
C GLU A 54 13.26 15.20 -9.53
N LYS A 55 12.08 14.59 -9.40
CA LYS A 55 11.05 15.05 -8.46
C LYS A 55 11.52 14.97 -7.01
N LEU A 56 12.20 13.88 -6.63
CA LEU A 56 12.79 13.73 -5.29
C LEU A 56 13.84 14.80 -5.02
N LEU A 57 14.78 14.98 -5.94
CA LEU A 57 15.85 15.98 -5.79
C LEU A 57 15.33 17.42 -5.76
N ARG A 58 14.23 17.71 -6.48
CA ARG A 58 13.55 19.02 -6.44
C ARG A 58 12.70 19.21 -5.18
N GLY A 59 12.06 18.15 -4.69
CA GLY A 59 11.25 18.16 -3.46
C GLY A 59 12.10 18.38 -2.20
N ASP A 60 13.25 17.73 -2.11
CA ASP A 60 14.20 17.88 -0.99
C ASP A 60 14.88 19.26 -0.95
N ALA A 61 14.91 19.98 -2.07
CA ALA A 61 15.45 21.33 -2.14
C ALA A 61 14.51 22.39 -1.51
N ASN A 62 13.21 22.09 -1.35
CA ASN A 62 12.21 23.05 -0.86
C ASN A 62 11.80 22.82 0.62
N GLY A 63 12.34 21.78 1.27
CA GLY A 63 12.01 21.39 2.66
C GLY A 63 13.07 21.73 3.71
N ARG A 64 14.09 22.54 3.38
CA ARG A 64 15.06 23.07 4.36
C ARG A 64 14.87 24.58 4.53
N ASN A 65 13.90 24.97 5.35
CA ASN A 65 13.86 26.24 6.09
C ASN A 65 13.09 26.02 7.39
#